data_AF-A0A1F8N536-F1
#
_entry.id   AF-A0A1F8N536-F1
#
_cell.length_a   1.000
_cell.length_b   1.000
_cell.length_c   1.000
_cell.angle_alpha   90.00
_cell.angle_beta   90.00
_cell.angle_gamma   90.00
#
_symmetry.space_group_name_H-M   'P 1'
#
loop_
_entity.id
_entity.type
_entity.pdbx_description
1 polymer ?
#
loop_
_entity_poly.entity_id
_entity_poly.type
_entity_poly.pdbx_seq_one_letter_code
_entity_poly.pdbx_strand_id
1 'polypeptide(L)'
;MGTFLGILAGMLTLWAMGEGRRSQLPTWGRGLALAALVGLWAVDGINSLVQEATGSAPLYPPSNIIRLVTGVGNGLAISAILYPLFHYAMWNKSDNRRVLDRASHLGVLFVAGGLLISITLGWKTAPYLFWAITLGAAVMIVLTLLNATLLALVIHKRGFADHYLEIVPFLAGGIAVTFLETGGMALLRRTLSTQIPLRLAP
;
A
#
# COMPACT_ATOMS: atom_id res chain seq x y z
N MET A 1 9.21 3.97 3.30
CA MET A 1 7.88 4.57 2.99
C MET A 1 6.84 3.77 3.76
N GLY A 2 6.10 4.42 4.68
CA GLY A 2 5.13 3.76 5.56
C GLY A 2 3.95 3.12 4.82
N THR A 3 3.73 3.48 3.55
CA THR A 3 2.59 3.05 2.74
C THR A 3 2.46 1.55 2.59
N PHE A 4 3.50 0.84 2.13
CA PHE A 4 3.40 -0.60 1.89
C PHE A 4 3.18 -1.40 3.18
N LEU A 5 3.84 -1.00 4.27
CA LEU A 5 3.58 -1.59 5.59
C LEU A 5 2.17 -1.28 6.08
N GLY A 6 1.70 -0.05 5.87
CA GLY A 6 0.32 0.35 6.18
C GLY A 6 -0.72 -0.45 5.39
N ILE A 7 -0.46 -0.75 4.11
CA ILE A 7 -1.33 -1.60 3.28
C ILE A 7 -1.42 -2.99 3.88
N LEU A 8 -0.27 -3.62 4.15
CA LEU A 8 -0.27 -4.97 4.73
C LEU A 8 -0.91 -5.00 6.12
N ALA A 9 -0.57 -4.06 6.99
CA ALA A 9 -1.19 -3.96 8.31
C ALA A 9 -2.70 -3.76 8.21
N GLY A 10 -3.16 -2.90 7.30
CA GLY A 10 -4.58 -2.68 7.06
C GLY A 10 -5.29 -3.91 6.52
N MET A 11 -4.72 -4.61 5.54
CA MET A 11 -5.27 -5.86 5.01
C MET A 11 -5.33 -6.96 6.08
N LEU A 12 -4.28 -7.12 6.87
CA LEU A 12 -4.24 -8.07 7.99
C LEU A 12 -5.28 -7.73 9.05
N THR A 13 -5.48 -6.44 9.33
CA THR A 13 -6.48 -5.97 10.31
C THR A 13 -7.90 -6.26 9.81
N LEU A 14 -8.20 -5.98 8.54
CA LEU A 14 -9.49 -6.29 7.93
C LEU A 14 -9.76 -7.81 7.94
N TRP A 15 -8.75 -8.61 7.63
CA TRP A 15 -8.83 -10.07 7.73
C TRP A 15 -9.08 -10.53 9.16
N ALA A 16 -8.34 -10.00 10.14
CA ALA A 16 -8.46 -10.36 11.56
C ALA A 16 -9.80 -9.94 12.18
N MET A 17 -10.41 -8.86 11.69
CA MET A 17 -11.77 -8.43 12.06
C MET A 17 -12.87 -9.35 11.49
N GLY A 18 -12.51 -10.38 10.72
CA GLY A 18 -13.48 -11.28 10.11
C GLY A 18 -14.29 -10.61 9.01
N GLU A 19 -13.70 -9.62 8.32
CA GLU A 19 -14.37 -9.00 7.16
C GLU A 19 -14.51 -9.96 5.97
N GLY A 20 -13.96 -11.16 6.06
CA GLY A 20 -14.25 -12.27 5.15
C GLY A 20 -14.03 -11.88 3.69
N ARG A 21 -14.92 -12.33 2.80
CA ARG A 21 -14.84 -12.04 1.36
C ARG A 21 -15.70 -10.84 0.95
N ARG A 22 -15.80 -9.82 1.80
CA ARG A 22 -16.57 -8.60 1.51
C ARG A 22 -16.03 -7.90 0.26
N SER A 23 -16.90 -7.59 -0.70
CA SER A 23 -16.52 -7.02 -1.99
C SER A 23 -16.98 -5.58 -2.22
N GLN A 24 -17.82 -5.02 -1.34
CA GLN A 24 -18.24 -3.62 -1.47
C GLN A 24 -17.33 -2.65 -0.73
N LEU A 25 -17.15 -1.47 -1.33
CA LEU A 25 -16.39 -0.38 -0.76
C LEU A 25 -17.04 0.18 0.52
N PRO A 26 -16.25 0.86 1.39
CA PRO A 26 -16.77 1.52 2.59
C PRO A 26 -17.89 2.53 2.27
N THR A 27 -18.76 2.77 3.25
CA THR A 27 -19.76 3.85 3.17
C THR A 27 -19.09 5.22 2.97
N TRP A 28 -19.77 6.15 2.30
CA TRP A 28 -19.25 7.47 1.96
C TRP A 28 -18.55 8.20 3.13
N GLY A 29 -19.14 8.21 4.33
CA GLY A 29 -18.54 8.88 5.49
C GLY A 29 -17.18 8.29 5.90
N ARG A 30 -17.03 6.95 5.84
CA ARG A 30 -15.76 6.25 6.13
C ARG A 30 -14.78 6.41 4.97
N GLY A 31 -15.29 6.39 3.74
CA GLY A 31 -14.51 6.71 2.55
C GLY A 31 -13.90 8.11 2.62
N LEU A 32 -14.64 9.09 3.13
CA LEU A 32 -14.15 10.47 3.31
C LEU A 32 -13.04 10.57 4.36
N ALA A 33 -13.17 9.86 5.49
CA ALA A 33 -12.10 9.77 6.48
C ALA A 33 -10.82 9.16 5.91
N LEU A 34 -10.94 8.10 5.10
CA LEU A 34 -9.81 7.48 4.41
C LEU A 34 -9.23 8.40 3.32
N ALA A 35 -10.08 9.09 2.56
CA ALA A 35 -9.66 10.06 1.56
C ALA A 35 -8.89 11.23 2.18
N ALA A 36 -9.27 11.66 3.39
CA ALA A 36 -8.52 12.66 4.13
C ALA A 36 -7.08 12.19 4.44
N LEU A 37 -6.87 10.91 4.78
CA LEU A 37 -5.52 10.36 4.97
C LEU A 37 -4.69 10.38 3.68
N VAL A 38 -5.32 10.05 2.55
CA VAL A 38 -4.67 10.15 1.23
C VAL A 38 -4.31 11.60 0.92
N GLY A 39 -5.20 12.54 1.22
CA GLY A 39 -4.95 13.98 1.06
C GLY A 39 -3.77 14.47 1.89
N LEU A 40 -3.70 14.08 3.16
CA LEU A 40 -2.56 14.41 4.04
C LEU A 40 -1.24 13.86 3.50
N TRP A 41 -1.26 12.63 3.00
CA TRP A 41 -0.09 12.02 2.35
C TRP A 41 0.31 12.72 1.05
N ALA A 42 -0.65 13.13 0.23
CA ALA A 42 -0.37 13.87 -1.00
C ALA A 42 0.27 15.24 -0.69
N VAL A 43 -0.25 15.97 0.30
CA VAL A 43 0.32 17.25 0.75
C VAL A 43 1.74 17.07 1.28
N ASP A 44 1.99 16.05 2.09
CA ASP A 44 3.32 15.72 2.60
C ASP A 44 4.30 15.33 1.49
N GLY A 45 3.85 14.51 0.54
CA GLY A 45 4.61 14.16 -0.65
C GLY A 45 5.01 15.39 -1.46
N ILE A 46 4.05 16.26 -1.80
CA ILE A 46 4.30 17.50 -2.54
C ILE A 46 5.24 18.43 -1.77
N ASN A 47 5.04 18.63 -0.47
CA ASN A 47 5.91 19.48 0.35
C ASN A 47 7.37 18.99 0.33
N SER A 48 7.58 17.67 0.42
CA SER A 48 8.92 17.08 0.33
C SER A 48 9.55 17.19 -1.06
N LEU A 49 8.76 17.01 -2.12
CA LEU A 49 9.22 17.17 -3.50
C LEU A 49 9.62 18.62 -3.81
N VAL A 50 8.84 19.60 -3.32
CA VAL A 50 9.18 21.02 -3.49
C VAL A 50 10.46 21.37 -2.75
N GLN A 51 10.66 20.85 -1.53
CA GLN A 51 11.92 21.06 -0.82
C GLN A 51 13.11 20.50 -1.59
N GLU A 52 13.00 19.28 -2.13
CA GLU A 52 14.07 18.67 -2.91
C GLU A 52 14.37 19.44 -4.21
N ALA A 53 13.34 19.98 -4.87
CA ALA A 53 13.49 20.72 -6.12
C ALA A 53 14.00 22.16 -5.94
N THR A 54 13.60 22.84 -4.85
CA THR A 54 13.81 24.30 -4.68
C THR A 54 14.73 24.66 -3.51
N GLY A 55 15.11 23.68 -2.68
CA GLY A 55 15.86 23.89 -1.45
C GLY A 55 15.06 24.57 -0.32
N SER A 56 13.80 24.97 -0.57
CA SER A 56 12.94 25.65 0.38
C SER A 56 11.74 24.78 0.75
N ALA A 57 11.46 24.63 2.05
CA ALA A 57 10.29 23.91 2.53
C ALA A 57 9.10 24.89 2.66
N PRO A 58 8.08 24.83 1.80
CA PRO A 58 7.03 25.86 1.74
C PRO A 58 6.06 25.83 2.92
N LEU A 59 5.84 24.67 3.56
CA LEU A 59 4.86 24.51 4.65
C LEU A 59 5.49 24.14 5.98
N TYR A 60 6.34 23.11 6.00
CA TYR A 60 7.04 22.64 7.19
C TYR A 60 8.31 21.87 6.82
N PRO A 61 9.30 21.78 7.73
CA PRO A 61 10.50 20.95 7.52
C PRO A 61 10.13 19.47 7.35
N PRO A 62 10.45 18.84 6.22
CA PRO A 62 10.20 17.41 6.01
C PRO A 62 10.91 16.56 7.07
N SER A 63 10.15 15.64 7.66
CA SER A 63 10.66 14.72 8.67
C SER A 63 10.28 13.28 8.32
N ASN A 64 11.17 12.35 8.66
CA ASN A 64 10.90 10.92 8.47
C ASN A 64 9.71 10.43 9.30
N ILE A 65 9.39 11.13 10.40
CA ILE A 65 8.25 10.79 11.26
C ILE A 65 6.94 11.16 10.57
N ILE A 66 6.81 12.39 10.06
CA ILE A 66 5.61 12.82 9.33
C ILE A 66 5.39 11.89 8.13
N ARG A 67 6.44 11.62 7.35
CA ARG A 67 6.39 10.73 6.19
C ARG A 67 6.05 9.28 6.51
N LEU A 68 6.41 8.81 7.70
CA LEU A 68 5.98 7.51 8.20
C LEU A 68 4.48 7.53 8.53
N VAL A 69 4.02 8.52 9.28
CA VAL A 69 2.62 8.65 9.72
C VAL A 69 1.68 8.81 8.52
N THR A 70 1.97 9.75 7.62
CA THR A 70 1.17 9.99 6.41
C THR A 70 1.22 8.78 5.47
N GLY A 71 2.39 8.15 5.33
CA GLY A 71 2.55 6.93 4.56
C GLY A 71 1.69 5.79 5.10
N VAL A 72 1.76 5.50 6.40
CA VAL A 72 0.92 4.47 7.04
C VAL A 72 -0.56 4.79 6.87
N GLY A 73 -0.98 6.05 7.06
CA GLY A 73 -2.36 6.49 6.85
C GLY A 73 -2.86 6.23 5.43
N ASN A 74 -2.07 6.60 4.41
CA ASN A 74 -2.36 6.28 3.02
C ASN A 74 -2.44 4.76 2.78
N GLY A 75 -1.53 3.99 3.40
CA GLY A 75 -1.55 2.54 3.30
C GLY A 75 -2.83 1.91 3.84
N LEU A 76 -3.33 2.40 4.98
CA LEU A 76 -4.62 1.98 5.53
C LEU A 76 -5.78 2.32 4.57
N ALA A 77 -5.77 3.51 3.97
CA ALA A 77 -6.79 3.91 3.00
C ALA A 77 -6.78 3.01 1.76
N ILE A 78 -5.60 2.72 1.20
CA ILE A 78 -5.45 1.79 0.08
C ILE A 78 -5.92 0.39 0.48
N SER A 79 -5.61 -0.09 1.68
CA SER A 79 -6.03 -1.42 2.14
C SER A 79 -7.55 -1.59 2.15
N ALA A 80 -8.30 -0.54 2.53
CA ALA A 80 -9.76 -0.57 2.56
C ALA A 80 -10.42 -0.60 1.17
N ILE A 81 -9.65 -0.31 0.12
CA ILE A 81 -10.07 -0.42 -1.29
C ILE A 81 -9.55 -1.72 -1.89
N LEU A 82 -8.27 -2.02 -1.68
CA LEU A 82 -7.60 -3.20 -2.23
C LEU A 82 -8.19 -4.50 -1.67
N TYR A 83 -8.54 -4.54 -0.39
CA TYR A 83 -9.12 -5.72 0.24
C TYR A 83 -10.44 -6.16 -0.44
N PRO A 84 -11.47 -5.30 -0.57
CA PRO A 84 -12.69 -5.69 -1.27
C PRO A 84 -12.48 -5.93 -2.76
N LEU A 85 -11.60 -5.16 -3.41
CA LEU A 85 -11.31 -5.32 -4.83
C LEU A 85 -10.66 -6.67 -5.13
N PHE A 86 -9.71 -7.10 -4.31
CA PHE A 86 -9.09 -8.42 -4.41
C PHE A 86 -10.12 -9.53 -4.26
N HIS A 87 -11.00 -9.43 -3.25
CA HIS A 87 -12.03 -10.45 -3.03
C HIS A 87 -13.07 -10.48 -4.14
N TYR A 88 -13.45 -9.32 -4.67
CA TYR A 88 -14.35 -9.21 -5.82
C TYR A 88 -13.74 -9.81 -7.11
N ALA A 89 -12.46 -9.55 -7.36
CA ALA A 89 -11.77 -10.01 -8.56
C ALA A 89 -11.48 -11.50 -8.55
N MET A 90 -11.19 -12.06 -7.36
CA MET A 90 -10.76 -13.45 -7.24
C MET A 90 -11.93 -14.40 -7.01
N TRP A 91 -12.85 -14.09 -6.11
CA TRP A 91 -13.86 -15.06 -5.66
C TRP A 91 -15.19 -14.93 -6.39
N ASN A 92 -15.65 -16.05 -6.95
CA ASN A 92 -16.97 -16.15 -7.60
C ASN A 92 -18.10 -15.83 -6.60
N LYS A 93 -18.03 -16.38 -5.39
CA LYS A 93 -18.92 -16.06 -4.27
C LYS A 93 -18.27 -15.06 -3.31
N SER A 94 -18.37 -13.77 -3.64
CA SER A 94 -18.01 -12.68 -2.73
C SER A 94 -19.22 -12.23 -1.89
N ASP A 95 -18.96 -11.78 -0.67
CA ASP A 95 -19.99 -11.23 0.22
C ASP A 95 -20.28 -9.79 -0.20
N ASN A 96 -21.52 -9.51 -0.58
CA ASN A 96 -21.94 -8.20 -1.07
C ASN A 96 -22.07 -7.13 0.05
N ARG A 97 -21.56 -7.41 1.25
CA ARG A 97 -21.49 -6.43 2.34
C ARG A 97 -20.31 -5.48 2.18
N ARG A 98 -20.47 -4.28 2.74
CA ARG A 98 -19.45 -3.23 2.74
C ARG A 98 -18.31 -3.56 3.70
N VAL A 99 -17.10 -3.28 3.26
CA VAL A 99 -15.92 -3.25 4.11
C VAL A 99 -16.04 -2.09 5.11
N LEU A 100 -15.55 -2.29 6.34
CA LEU A 100 -15.69 -1.35 7.45
C LEU A 100 -17.15 -0.96 7.72
N ASP A 101 -18.09 -1.91 7.71
CA ASP A 101 -19.53 -1.61 7.87
C ASP A 101 -19.91 -1.00 9.25
N ARG A 102 -19.04 -1.17 10.25
CA ARG A 102 -19.20 -0.59 11.59
C ARG A 102 -18.15 0.50 11.82
N ALA A 103 -18.54 1.59 12.48
CA ALA A 103 -17.60 2.66 12.83
C ALA A 103 -16.46 2.17 13.74
N SER A 104 -16.72 1.16 14.57
CA SER A 104 -15.69 0.51 15.40
C SER A 104 -14.56 -0.10 14.57
N HIS A 105 -14.84 -0.62 13.36
CA HIS A 105 -13.82 -1.22 12.51
C HIS A 105 -12.83 -0.17 12.00
N LEU A 106 -13.31 1.05 11.73
CA LEU A 106 -12.43 2.18 11.36
C LEU A 106 -11.52 2.56 12.53
N GLY A 107 -12.05 2.55 13.76
CA GLY A 107 -11.25 2.74 14.96
C GLY A 107 -10.16 1.68 15.14
N VAL A 108 -10.49 0.40 14.94
CA VAL A 108 -9.52 -0.71 14.99
C VAL A 108 -8.44 -0.54 13.91
N LEU A 109 -8.81 -0.11 12.71
CA LEU A 109 -7.84 0.16 11.63
C LEU A 109 -6.86 1.27 12.00
N PHE A 110 -7.33 2.36 12.63
CA PHE A 110 -6.46 3.43 13.12
C PHE A 110 -5.59 3.00 14.29
N VAL A 111 -6.11 2.16 15.20
CA VAL A 111 -5.31 1.57 16.28
C VAL A 111 -4.19 0.71 15.70
N ALA A 112 -4.47 -0.13 14.69
CA ALA A 112 -3.45 -0.93 14.02
C ALA A 112 -2.36 -0.07 13.36
N GLY A 113 -2.75 1.02 12.68
CA GLY A 113 -1.79 1.99 12.14
C GLY A 113 -0.95 2.68 13.21
N GLY A 114 -1.58 3.12 14.30
CA GLY A 114 -0.90 3.73 15.45
C GLY A 114 0.09 2.78 16.12
N LEU A 115 -0.28 1.50 16.27
CA LEU A 115 0.62 0.45 16.78
C LEU A 115 1.81 0.24 15.84
N LEU A 116 1.58 0.14 14.53
CA LEU A 116 2.66 0.02 13.55
C LEU A 116 3.65 1.19 13.63
N ILE A 117 3.13 2.43 13.70
CA ILE A 117 3.94 3.63 13.86
C ILE A 117 4.72 3.57 15.18
N SER A 118 4.07 3.21 16.28
CA SER A 118 4.68 3.13 17.61
C SER A 118 5.82 2.10 17.66
N ILE A 119 5.62 0.91 17.08
CA ILE A 119 6.64 -0.13 16.97
C ILE A 119 7.83 0.37 16.15
N THR A 120 7.56 1.00 15.01
CA THR A 120 8.60 1.50 14.10
C THR A 120 9.44 2.60 14.75
N LEU A 121 8.81 3.51 15.51
CA LEU A 121 9.51 4.61 16.18
C LEU A 121 10.17 4.18 17.51
N GLY A 122 9.57 3.23 18.21
CA GLY A 122 10.04 2.71 19.50
C GLY A 122 11.21 1.76 19.37
N TRP A 123 11.26 0.97 18.29
CA TRP A 123 12.29 -0.06 18.12
C TRP A 123 13.52 0.43 17.35
N LYS A 124 14.19 1.44 17.90
CA LYS A 124 15.38 2.07 17.28
C LYS A 124 16.60 1.15 17.17
N THR A 125 16.67 0.12 18.01
CA THR A 125 17.78 -0.85 18.07
C THR A 125 17.63 -2.01 17.11
N ALA A 126 16.53 -2.08 16.35
CA ALA A 126 16.31 -3.15 15.38
C ALA A 126 17.41 -3.15 14.31
N PRO A 127 17.92 -4.32 13.89
CA PRO A 127 18.92 -4.40 12.83
C PRO A 127 18.42 -3.76 11.54
N TYR A 128 19.28 -2.99 10.87
CA TYR A 128 18.93 -2.38 9.57
C TYR A 128 18.42 -3.42 8.56
N LEU A 129 19.05 -4.60 8.53
CA LEU A 129 18.68 -5.72 7.66
C LEU A 129 17.22 -6.17 7.88
N PHE A 130 16.73 -6.14 9.13
CA PHE A 130 15.34 -6.49 9.43
C PHE A 130 14.37 -5.54 8.74
N TRP A 131 14.58 -4.23 8.87
CA TRP A 131 13.74 -3.22 8.22
C TRP A 131 13.86 -3.28 6.69
N ALA A 132 15.06 -3.50 6.15
CA ALA A 132 15.28 -3.63 4.71
C ALA A 132 14.51 -4.83 4.13
N ILE A 133 14.59 -6.00 4.77
CA ILE A 133 13.86 -7.20 4.34
C ILE A 133 12.35 -6.99 4.48
N THR A 134 11.90 -6.44 5.60
CA THR A 134 10.46 -6.25 5.88
C THR A 134 9.84 -5.28 4.87
N LEU A 135 10.51 -4.17 4.59
CA LEU A 135 10.05 -3.20 3.59
C LEU A 135 10.09 -3.77 2.18
N GLY A 136 11.17 -4.48 1.81
CA GLY A 136 11.29 -5.12 0.49
C GLY A 136 10.21 -6.18 0.28
N ALA A 137 9.97 -7.04 1.27
CA ALA A 137 8.90 -8.02 1.25
C ALA A 137 7.52 -7.34 1.17
N ALA A 138 7.30 -6.26 1.93
CA ALA A 138 6.04 -5.54 1.88
C ALA A 138 5.73 -4.97 0.49
N VAL A 139 6.73 -4.37 -0.16
CA VAL A 139 6.60 -3.87 -1.54
C VAL A 139 6.25 -5.02 -2.49
N MET A 140 7.02 -6.12 -2.44
CA MET A 140 6.82 -7.27 -3.33
C MET A 140 5.44 -7.90 -3.17
N ILE A 141 4.99 -8.08 -1.92
CA ILE A 141 3.67 -8.68 -1.62
C ILE A 141 2.56 -7.77 -2.12
N VAL A 142 2.62 -6.47 -1.83
CA VAL A 142 1.57 -5.52 -2.24
C VAL A 142 1.49 -5.40 -3.76
N LEU A 143 2.62 -5.28 -4.45
CA LEU A 143 2.64 -5.23 -5.92
C LEU A 143 2.13 -6.54 -6.53
N THR A 144 2.54 -7.68 -5.98
CA THR A 144 2.02 -8.99 -6.43
C THR A 144 0.51 -9.07 -6.29
N LEU A 145 -0.04 -8.64 -5.15
CA LEU A 145 -1.49 -8.65 -4.90
C LEU A 145 -2.22 -7.70 -5.85
N LEU A 146 -1.70 -6.49 -6.04
CA LEU A 146 -2.26 -5.52 -6.99
C LEU A 146 -2.24 -6.07 -8.41
N ASN A 147 -1.10 -6.57 -8.87
CA ASN A 147 -0.93 -7.09 -10.23
C ASN A 147 -1.77 -8.35 -10.46
N ALA A 148 -1.86 -9.24 -9.48
CA ALA A 148 -2.77 -10.39 -9.55
C ALA A 148 -4.24 -9.93 -9.66
N THR A 149 -4.64 -8.94 -8.84
CA THR A 149 -6.00 -8.36 -8.88
C THR A 149 -6.31 -7.75 -10.24
N LEU A 150 -5.40 -6.95 -10.78
CA LEU A 150 -5.55 -6.33 -12.10
C LEU A 150 -5.61 -7.38 -13.21
N LEU A 151 -4.73 -8.38 -13.17
CA LEU A 151 -4.73 -9.48 -14.14
C LEU A 151 -6.06 -10.26 -14.08
N ALA A 152 -6.55 -10.56 -12.88
CA ALA A 152 -7.85 -11.18 -12.70
C ALA A 152 -8.97 -10.32 -13.29
N LEU A 153 -9.01 -9.01 -13.02
CA LEU A 153 -10.05 -8.12 -13.56
C LEU A 153 -9.99 -7.96 -15.09
N VAL A 154 -8.80 -7.98 -15.67
CA VAL A 154 -8.58 -7.87 -17.13
C VAL A 154 -9.02 -9.15 -17.84
N ILE A 155 -8.65 -10.31 -17.31
CA ILE A 155 -9.00 -11.62 -17.91
C ILE A 155 -10.45 -12.00 -17.59
N HIS A 156 -10.84 -11.85 -16.33
CA HIS A 156 -12.13 -12.20 -15.79
C HIS A 156 -12.83 -10.94 -15.27
N LYS A 157 -13.87 -10.49 -15.98
CA LYS A 157 -14.64 -9.28 -15.60
C LYS A 157 -15.36 -9.40 -14.25
N ARG A 158 -15.41 -10.59 -13.64
CA ARG A 158 -15.99 -10.92 -12.33
C ARG A 158 -15.22 -12.09 -11.70
N GLY A 159 -15.34 -12.25 -10.38
CA GLY A 159 -14.73 -13.35 -9.63
C GLY A 159 -15.04 -14.71 -10.25
N PHE A 160 -14.00 -15.54 -10.36
CA PHE A 160 -14.06 -16.83 -11.06
C PHE A 160 -13.67 -18.00 -10.16
N ALA A 161 -12.96 -17.75 -9.05
CA ALA A 161 -12.44 -18.82 -8.21
C ALA A 161 -13.51 -19.34 -7.24
N ASP A 162 -13.69 -20.65 -7.20
CA ASP A 162 -14.42 -21.36 -6.16
C ASP A 162 -13.45 -21.99 -5.14
N HIS A 163 -12.22 -22.32 -5.56
CA HIS A 163 -11.15 -22.88 -4.72
C HIS A 163 -9.90 -22.00 -4.68
N TYR A 164 -9.15 -22.09 -3.58
CA TYR A 164 -7.90 -21.33 -3.39
C TYR A 164 -6.83 -21.65 -4.46
N LEU A 165 -6.82 -22.88 -5.00
CA LEU A 165 -5.86 -23.30 -6.04
C LEU A 165 -6.07 -22.56 -7.36
N GLU A 166 -7.28 -22.11 -7.66
CA GLU A 166 -7.60 -21.38 -8.89
C GLU A 166 -7.04 -19.94 -8.87
N ILE A 167 -6.69 -19.43 -7.68
CA ILE A 167 -6.08 -18.10 -7.49
C ILE A 167 -4.56 -18.15 -7.71
N VAL A 168 -3.93 -19.29 -7.45
CA VAL A 168 -2.47 -19.49 -7.59
C VAL A 168 -1.91 -19.04 -8.95
N PRO A 169 -2.50 -19.36 -10.12
CA PRO A 169 -1.98 -18.90 -11.40
C PRO A 169 -2.00 -17.37 -11.53
N PHE A 170 -2.99 -16.69 -10.95
CA PHE A 170 -3.05 -15.22 -10.95
C PHE A 170 -2.03 -14.61 -10.01
N LEU A 171 -1.76 -15.24 -8.87
CA LEU A 171 -0.66 -14.84 -7.99
C LEU A 171 0.69 -15.03 -8.68
N ALA A 172 0.90 -16.16 -9.37
CA ALA A 172 2.13 -16.40 -10.15
C ALA A 172 2.29 -15.37 -11.28
N GLY A 173 1.21 -15.06 -12.01
CA GLY A 173 1.20 -13.99 -13.00
C GLY A 173 1.48 -12.61 -12.39
N GLY A 174 0.88 -12.30 -11.24
CA GLY A 174 1.14 -11.08 -10.48
C GLY A 174 2.60 -10.96 -10.03
N ILE A 175 3.22 -12.05 -9.60
CA ILE A 175 4.66 -12.10 -9.30
C ILE A 175 5.48 -11.78 -10.54
N ALA A 176 5.18 -12.43 -11.68
CA ALA A 176 5.91 -12.21 -12.93
C ALA A 176 5.83 -10.75 -13.38
N VAL A 177 4.63 -10.15 -13.37
CA VAL A 177 4.44 -8.73 -13.70
C VAL A 177 5.20 -7.84 -12.73
N THR A 178 5.15 -8.13 -11.43
CA THR A 178 5.89 -7.35 -10.41
C THR A 178 7.40 -7.36 -10.63
N PHE A 179 7.96 -8.51 -10.99
CA PHE A 179 9.38 -8.62 -11.34
C PHE A 179 9.71 -7.85 -12.63
N LEU A 180 8.82 -7.89 -13.63
CA LEU A 180 8.98 -7.12 -14.87
C LEU A 180 8.93 -5.61 -14.61
N GLU A 181 8.00 -5.14 -13.78
CA GLU A 181 7.87 -3.72 -13.41
C GLU A 181 9.08 -3.25 -12.61
N THR A 182 9.43 -3.97 -11.54
CA THR A 182 10.52 -3.58 -10.65
C THR A 182 11.87 -3.71 -11.36
N GLY A 183 12.06 -4.78 -12.13
CA GLY A 183 13.25 -4.98 -12.96
C GLY A 183 13.35 -3.95 -14.09
N GLY A 184 12.24 -3.63 -14.74
CA GLY A 184 12.15 -2.58 -15.76
C GLY A 184 12.55 -1.22 -15.20
N MET A 185 12.00 -0.84 -14.03
CA MET A 185 12.37 0.40 -13.34
C MET A 185 13.85 0.42 -12.93
N ALA A 186 14.40 -0.72 -12.49
CA ALA A 186 15.83 -0.81 -12.17
C ALA A 186 16.73 -0.63 -13.41
N LEU A 187 16.34 -1.20 -14.55
CA LEU A 187 17.04 -1.03 -15.82
C LEU A 187 16.96 0.41 -16.33
N LEU A 188 15.77 1.01 -16.29
CA LEU A 188 15.55 2.42 -16.65
C LEU A 188 16.38 3.35 -15.77
N ARG A 189 16.40 3.11 -14.45
CA ARG A 189 17.24 3.88 -13.54
C ARG A 189 18.71 3.76 -13.91
N ARG A 190 19.18 2.54 -14.24
CA ARG A 190 20.57 2.30 -14.62
C ARG A 190 20.92 3.07 -15.90
N THR A 191 20.10 3.01 -16.94
CA THR A 191 20.37 3.72 -18.20
C THR A 191 20.37 5.24 -18.04
N LEU A 192 19.44 5.78 -17.26
CA LEU A 192 19.40 7.22 -16.96
C LEU A 192 20.61 7.67 -16.11
N SER A 193 21.00 6.87 -15.11
CA SER A 193 22.18 7.17 -14.28
C SER A 193 23.49 7.14 -15.06
N THR A 194 23.58 6.32 -16.10
CA THR A 194 24.75 6.30 -16.99
C THR A 194 24.80 7.47 -17.97
N GLN A 195 23.67 8.13 -18.25
CA GLN A 195 23.58 9.26 -19.18
C GLN A 195 23.81 10.63 -18.53
N ILE A 196 23.71 10.73 -17.19
CA ILE A 196 23.93 11.97 -16.44
C ILE A 196 25.25 11.83 -15.65
N PRO A 197 26.42 12.06 -16.27
CA PRO A 197 27.66 12.19 -15.51
C PRO A 197 27.55 13.44 -14.63
N LEU A 198 27.85 13.28 -13.35
CA LEU A 198 27.95 14.30 -12.30
C LEU A 198 28.52 15.63 -12.83
N ARG A 199 27.66 16.56 -13.23
CA ARG A 199 28.00 17.97 -13.46
C ARG A 199 27.38 18.84 -12.39
N LEU A 200 27.63 18.54 -11.11
CA LEU A 200 27.48 19.51 -10.02
C LEU A 200 28.40 19.08 -8.87
N ALA A 201 29.69 19.38 -9.01
CA ALA A 201 30.56 19.69 -7.88
C ALA A 201 30.87 21.19 -8.01
N PRO A 202 30.60 21.97 -6.96
CA PRO A 202 31.69 22.70 -6.34
C PRO A 202 32.00 22.19 -4.94
#